data_AF-A0A9X1DPX0-F1
#
_entry.id   AF-A0A9X1DPX0-F1
#
_cell.length_a   1.000
_cell.length_b   1.000
_cell.length_c   1.000
_cell.angle_alpha   90.00
_cell.angle_beta   90.00
_cell.angle_gamma   90.00
#
_symmetry.space_group_name_H-M   'P 1'
#
loop_
_entity.id
_entity.type
_entity.pdbx_description
1 polymer ?
#
loop_
_entity_poly.entity_id
_entity_poly.type
_entity_poly.pdbx_seq_one_letter_code
_entity_poly.pdbx_strand_id
1 'polypeptide(L)'
;MSFLTLYPEGLNSYDLIISAISNAPIEQRINELQLKGVMTPPVLNIWVEPYLAAGHAIWIESTGGINISSLFDKGKYKYQVLKNGNQYTKKELGCSTSYVPYGALELKKFTTDVLLFICQQWEKDRKDNITFTWLGNLTEQRKNKRYLEPRWAGATDFSTRYNYLKTYKESAEKNDI
;
A
#
# COMPACT_ATOMS: atom_id res chain seq x y z
N MET A 1 -12.27 -12.85 12.55
CA MET A 1 -12.68 -11.46 12.22
C MET A 1 -13.52 -10.78 13.31
N SER A 2 -13.52 -11.23 14.59
CA SER A 2 -14.31 -10.54 15.64
C SER A 2 -13.54 -9.49 16.45
N PHE A 3 -12.19 -9.51 16.46
CA PHE A 3 -11.38 -8.60 17.27
C PHE A 3 -11.58 -7.11 16.94
N LEU A 4 -11.53 -6.72 15.66
CA LEU A 4 -11.73 -5.31 15.23
C LEU A 4 -13.16 -4.79 15.47
N THR A 5 -14.08 -5.70 15.81
CA THR A 5 -15.47 -5.37 16.14
C THR A 5 -15.68 -5.33 17.65
N LEU A 6 -15.13 -6.29 18.38
CA LEU A 6 -15.35 -6.46 19.82
C LEU A 6 -14.36 -5.68 20.69
N TYR A 7 -13.09 -5.57 20.26
CA TYR A 7 -11.99 -5.00 21.04
C TYR A 7 -11.04 -4.11 20.21
N PRO A 8 -11.55 -3.15 19.41
CA PRO A 8 -10.69 -2.32 18.55
C PRO A 8 -9.66 -1.49 19.32
N GLU A 9 -9.97 -1.07 20.54
CA GLU A 9 -9.06 -0.28 21.39
C GLU A 9 -7.81 -1.04 21.82
N GLY A 10 -7.82 -2.38 21.76
CA GLY A 10 -6.62 -3.19 22.01
C GLY A 10 -5.49 -2.89 21.03
N LEU A 11 -5.77 -2.25 19.89
CA LEU A 11 -4.74 -1.80 18.96
C LEU A 11 -3.98 -0.55 19.45
N ASN A 12 -4.50 0.20 20.43
CA ASN A 12 -3.84 1.40 20.96
C ASN A 12 -2.63 1.09 21.85
N SER A 13 -2.38 -0.18 22.18
CA SER A 13 -1.17 -0.59 22.93
C SER A 13 0.08 -0.70 22.06
N TYR A 14 -0.02 -0.47 20.75
CA TYR A 14 1.09 -0.58 19.81
C TYR A 14 1.54 0.79 19.32
N ASP A 15 2.83 0.95 19.04
CA ASP A 15 3.37 2.18 18.45
C ASP A 15 3.19 2.23 16.92
N LEU A 16 2.98 1.07 16.28
CA LEU A 16 2.77 0.91 14.84
C LEU A 16 1.94 -0.33 14.56
N ILE A 17 1.03 -0.21 13.60
CA ILE A 17 0.27 -1.35 13.10
C ILE A 17 0.68 -1.62 11.66
N ILE A 18 1.26 -2.79 11.40
CA ILE A 18 1.62 -3.24 10.05
C ILE A 18 0.59 -4.27 9.57
N SER A 19 -0.19 -3.89 8.57
CA SER A 19 -1.18 -4.75 7.89
C SER A 19 -0.58 -5.29 6.60
N ALA A 20 -0.19 -6.57 6.61
CA ALA A 20 0.38 -7.29 5.46
C ALA A 20 -0.52 -8.47 5.03
N ILE A 21 -1.84 -8.31 5.18
CA ILE A 21 -2.82 -9.40 5.03
C ILE A 21 -3.53 -9.42 3.67
N SER A 22 -3.40 -8.33 2.88
CA SER A 22 -4.05 -8.17 1.58
C SER A 22 -5.57 -8.43 1.64
N ASN A 23 -6.23 -7.82 2.62
CA ASN A 23 -7.67 -7.97 2.84
C ASN A 23 -8.32 -6.59 2.94
N ALA A 24 -8.84 -6.11 1.80
CA ALA A 24 -9.41 -4.78 1.69
C ALA A 24 -10.48 -4.46 2.76
N PRO A 25 -11.45 -5.36 3.07
CA PRO A 25 -12.39 -5.10 4.16
C PRO A 25 -11.74 -4.85 5.53
N ILE A 26 -10.68 -5.60 5.88
CA ILE A 26 -9.96 -5.40 7.15
C ILE A 26 -9.21 -4.07 7.11
N GLU A 27 -8.49 -3.79 6.03
CA GLU A 27 -7.68 -2.57 5.87
C GLU A 27 -8.57 -1.32 5.90
N GLN A 28 -9.74 -1.38 5.26
CA GLN A 28 -10.78 -0.35 5.34
C GLN A 28 -11.33 -0.19 6.75
N ARG A 29 -11.61 -1.31 7.45
CA ARG A 29 -12.09 -1.25 8.84
C ARG A 29 -11.07 -0.60 9.77
N ILE A 30 -9.79 -0.92 9.62
CA ILE A 30 -8.70 -0.29 10.39
C ILE A 30 -8.68 1.22 10.14
N ASN A 31 -8.75 1.64 8.86
CA ASN A 31 -8.80 3.06 8.51
C ASN A 31 -10.05 3.78 9.04
N GLU A 32 -11.22 3.14 9.01
CA GLU A 32 -12.45 3.68 9.62
C GLU A 32 -12.30 3.91 11.14
N LEU A 33 -11.60 3.00 11.84
CA LEU A 33 -11.35 3.15 13.28
C LEU A 33 -10.41 4.33 13.57
N GLN A 34 -9.40 4.59 12.74
CA GLN A 34 -8.57 5.80 12.83
C GLN A 34 -9.39 7.06 12.56
N LEU A 35 -10.21 7.08 11.50
CA LEU A 35 -11.05 8.23 11.15
C LEU A 35 -12.04 8.60 12.26
N LYS A 36 -12.49 7.61 13.04
CA LYS A 36 -13.38 7.81 14.20
C LYS A 36 -12.64 8.14 15.50
N GLY A 37 -11.30 8.17 15.49
CA GLY A 37 -10.48 8.39 16.68
C GLY A 37 -10.50 7.25 17.71
N VAL A 38 -11.05 6.08 17.35
CA VAL A 38 -11.03 4.89 18.21
C VAL A 38 -9.62 4.30 18.28
N MET A 39 -8.86 4.48 17.19
CA MET A 39 -7.49 4.01 17.07
C MET A 39 -6.53 5.17 16.77
N THR A 40 -5.44 5.26 17.53
CA THR A 40 -4.46 6.36 17.45
C THR A 40 -3.05 5.99 17.02
N PRO A 41 -2.64 4.72 16.86
CA PRO A 41 -1.35 4.43 16.24
C PRO A 41 -1.35 4.70 14.73
N PRO A 42 -0.18 5.02 14.14
CA PRO A 42 -0.01 4.99 12.69
C PRO A 42 -0.21 3.58 12.14
N VAL A 43 -0.66 3.50 10.89
CA VAL A 43 -0.93 2.24 10.19
C VAL A 43 -0.16 2.20 8.89
N LEU A 44 0.57 1.09 8.69
CA LEU A 44 1.20 0.74 7.44
C LEU A 44 0.43 -0.41 6.78
N ASN A 45 -0.27 -0.16 5.68
CA ASN A 45 -0.79 -1.23 4.82
C ASN A 45 0.24 -1.56 3.75
N ILE A 46 0.63 -2.83 3.60
CA ILE A 46 1.69 -3.26 2.69
C ILE A 46 1.29 -4.50 1.89
N TRP A 47 1.58 -4.50 0.60
CA TRP A 47 1.36 -5.64 -0.29
C TRP A 47 2.28 -5.58 -1.51
N VAL A 48 2.26 -6.64 -2.31
CA VAL A 48 3.04 -6.74 -3.56
C VAL A 48 2.15 -7.09 -4.74
N GLU A 49 2.55 -6.66 -5.92
CA GLU A 49 1.92 -7.03 -7.18
C GLU A 49 2.52 -8.33 -7.76
N PRO A 50 1.83 -8.97 -8.72
CA PRO A 50 2.34 -10.13 -9.40
C PRO A 50 3.73 -9.98 -10.00
N TYR A 51 4.55 -11.03 -9.90
CA TYR A 51 5.93 -11.04 -10.40
C TYR A 51 6.84 -10.01 -9.74
N LEU A 52 6.42 -9.50 -8.57
CA LEU A 52 7.06 -8.37 -7.91
C LEU A 52 7.27 -7.17 -8.85
N ALA A 53 6.38 -6.99 -9.82
CA ALA A 53 6.40 -5.83 -10.71
C ALA A 53 6.37 -4.52 -9.91
N ALA A 54 5.70 -4.57 -8.75
CA ALA A 54 5.75 -3.52 -7.74
C ALA A 54 5.50 -4.07 -6.34
N GLY A 55 5.92 -3.29 -5.35
CA GLY A 55 5.50 -3.41 -3.97
C GLY A 55 4.95 -2.07 -3.50
N HIS A 56 3.95 -2.09 -2.63
CA HIS A 56 3.25 -0.89 -2.19
C HIS A 56 3.17 -0.84 -0.68
N ALA A 57 3.26 0.38 -0.15
CA ALA A 57 2.99 0.68 1.23
C ALA A 57 2.13 1.94 1.33
N ILE A 58 1.17 1.97 2.25
CA ILE A 58 0.39 3.15 2.58
C ILE A 58 0.60 3.42 4.06
N TRP A 59 1.29 4.50 4.38
CA TRP A 59 1.43 5.03 5.73
C TRP A 59 0.32 6.04 6.00
N ILE A 60 -0.53 5.73 6.97
CA ILE A 60 -1.58 6.63 7.46
C ILE A 60 -1.24 7.02 8.89
N GLU A 61 -1.02 8.31 9.08
CA GLU A 61 -0.88 8.89 10.41
C GLU A 61 -2.26 8.95 11.08
N SER A 62 -2.26 8.77 12.40
CA SER A 62 -3.46 8.72 13.24
C SER A 62 -4.39 9.93 13.10
N THR A 63 -3.82 11.12 12.87
CA THR A 63 -4.56 12.37 12.70
C THR A 63 -4.83 12.71 11.24
N GLY A 64 -4.49 11.82 10.31
CA GLY A 64 -4.38 12.12 8.88
C GLY A 64 -5.70 12.33 8.14
N GLY A 65 -6.85 11.95 8.69
CA GLY A 65 -8.15 12.16 8.03
C GLY A 65 -8.29 11.55 6.62
N ILE A 66 -7.39 10.66 6.23
CA ILE A 66 -7.36 10.03 4.90
C ILE A 66 -8.30 8.83 4.89
N ASN A 67 -9.24 8.81 3.95
CA ASN A 67 -9.99 7.61 3.63
C ASN A 67 -9.22 6.77 2.60
N ILE A 68 -8.69 5.62 3.02
CA ILE A 68 -7.88 4.73 2.17
C ILE A 68 -8.65 4.25 0.93
N SER A 69 -9.98 4.16 1.01
CA SER A 69 -10.83 3.76 -0.13
C SER A 69 -10.74 4.73 -1.29
N SER A 70 -10.40 6.02 -1.04
CA SER A 70 -10.18 7.01 -2.10
C SER A 70 -8.97 6.69 -3.00
N LEU A 71 -8.09 5.77 -2.56
CA LEU A 71 -6.95 5.30 -3.33
C LEU A 71 -7.30 4.14 -4.27
N PHE A 72 -8.55 3.66 -4.23
CA PHE A 72 -9.03 2.56 -5.05
C PHE A 72 -10.22 3.02 -5.90
N ASP A 73 -10.18 2.73 -7.20
CA ASP A 73 -11.29 2.95 -8.13
C ASP A 73 -11.72 1.61 -8.72
N LYS A 74 -12.98 1.21 -8.51
CA LYS A 74 -13.53 -0.07 -8.97
C LYS A 74 -12.64 -1.28 -8.64
N GLY A 75 -12.04 -1.28 -7.46
CA GLY A 75 -11.14 -2.34 -6.98
C GLY A 75 -9.70 -2.27 -7.53
N LYS A 76 -9.37 -1.26 -8.34
CA LYS A 76 -8.01 -1.00 -8.81
C LYS A 76 -7.33 0.04 -7.95
N TYR A 77 -6.14 -0.26 -7.49
CA TYR A 77 -5.32 0.71 -6.76
C TYR A 77 -4.80 1.79 -7.71
N LYS A 78 -4.93 3.07 -7.34
CA LYS A 78 -4.55 4.23 -8.17
C LYS A 78 -3.10 4.20 -8.64
N TYR A 79 -2.19 3.66 -7.82
CA TYR A 79 -0.77 3.57 -8.12
C TYR A 79 -0.33 2.17 -8.55
N GLN A 80 -1.28 1.30 -8.94
CA GLN A 80 -0.93 -0.02 -9.48
C GLN A 80 0.01 0.12 -10.69
N VAL A 81 0.93 -0.83 -10.83
CA VAL A 81 1.96 -0.83 -11.87
C VAL A 81 1.54 -1.70 -13.03
N LEU A 82 1.00 -2.88 -12.77
CA LEU A 82 0.43 -3.75 -13.80
C LEU A 82 -1.02 -3.35 -14.09
N LYS A 83 -1.33 -3.12 -15.37
CA LYS A 83 -2.68 -2.70 -15.82
C LYS A 83 -3.79 -3.71 -15.46
N ASN A 84 -3.43 -4.99 -15.47
CA ASN A 84 -4.31 -6.12 -15.15
C ASN A 84 -3.63 -7.09 -14.17
N GLY A 85 -3.13 -6.60 -13.03
CA GLY A 85 -2.48 -7.40 -11.99
C GLY A 85 -3.19 -8.75 -11.71
N ASN A 86 -4.50 -8.71 -11.49
CA ASN A 86 -5.30 -9.90 -11.14
C ASN A 86 -5.26 -11.03 -12.18
N GLN A 87 -4.94 -10.76 -13.44
CA GLN A 87 -4.81 -11.79 -14.50
C GLN A 87 -3.51 -12.60 -14.36
N TYR A 88 -2.57 -12.15 -13.54
CA TYR A 88 -1.23 -12.68 -13.42
C TYR A 88 -1.02 -13.54 -12.17
N THR A 89 -2.02 -13.64 -11.30
CA THR A 89 -2.04 -14.56 -10.16
C THR A 89 -2.15 -16.00 -10.68
N LYS A 90 -1.20 -16.86 -10.32
CA LYS A 90 -1.23 -18.28 -10.70
C LYS A 90 -2.02 -19.07 -9.66
N LYS A 91 -2.78 -20.07 -10.11
CA LYS A 91 -3.38 -21.08 -9.23
C LYS A 91 -2.52 -22.34 -9.29
N GLU A 92 -2.25 -22.97 -8.16
CA GLU A 92 -1.68 -24.32 -8.16
C GLU A 92 -2.72 -25.28 -8.74
N LEU A 93 -2.33 -26.12 -9.70
CA LEU A 93 -3.22 -27.15 -10.24
C LEU A 93 -3.35 -28.26 -9.20
N GLY A 94 -4.55 -28.40 -8.60
CA GLY A 94 -4.90 -29.49 -7.68
C GLY A 94 -5.32 -29.03 -6.27
N CYS A 95 -4.83 -27.88 -5.80
CA CYS A 95 -5.22 -27.25 -4.54
C CYS A 95 -5.69 -25.82 -4.84
N SER A 96 -6.79 -25.37 -4.24
CA SER A 96 -7.41 -24.04 -4.48
C SER A 96 -6.55 -22.85 -4.03
N THR A 97 -5.24 -23.03 -3.88
CA THR A 97 -4.24 -22.03 -3.47
C THR A 97 -3.74 -21.28 -4.70
N SER A 98 -3.96 -19.97 -4.71
CA SER A 98 -3.33 -19.06 -5.68
C SER A 98 -2.04 -18.51 -5.10
N TYR A 99 -0.95 -18.52 -5.89
CA TYR A 99 0.32 -17.90 -5.50
C TYR A 99 0.78 -16.86 -6.53
N VAL A 100 1.54 -15.90 -6.03
CA VAL A 100 2.20 -14.90 -6.86
C VAL A 100 3.66 -15.31 -6.99
N PRO A 101 4.17 -15.60 -8.20
CA PRO A 101 5.60 -15.81 -8.40
C PRO A 101 6.35 -14.50 -8.12
N TYR A 102 7.45 -14.54 -7.37
CA TYR A 102 8.38 -13.40 -7.21
C TYR A 102 9.78 -13.90 -6.86
N GLY A 103 10.80 -13.15 -7.26
CA GLY A 103 12.20 -13.48 -6.98
C GLY A 103 12.56 -13.18 -5.52
N ALA A 104 13.22 -14.12 -4.83
CA ALA A 104 13.62 -13.93 -3.43
C ALA A 104 14.56 -12.72 -3.21
N LEU A 105 15.42 -12.40 -4.18
CA LEU A 105 16.30 -11.23 -4.11
C LEU A 105 15.54 -9.92 -4.24
N GLU A 106 14.58 -9.87 -5.16
CA GLU A 106 13.72 -8.70 -5.37
C GLU A 106 12.85 -8.43 -4.13
N LEU A 107 12.33 -9.49 -3.51
CA LEU A 107 11.57 -9.39 -2.26
C LEU A 107 12.43 -8.83 -1.12
N LYS A 108 13.66 -9.33 -0.96
CA LYS A 108 14.61 -8.78 0.02
C LYS A 108 14.86 -7.29 -0.23
N LYS A 109 15.09 -6.90 -1.48
CA LYS A 109 15.29 -5.49 -1.83
C LYS A 109 14.06 -4.64 -1.48
N PHE A 110 12.86 -5.08 -1.87
CA PHE A 110 11.62 -4.40 -1.52
C PHE A 110 11.46 -4.26 0.00
N THR A 111 11.68 -5.33 0.76
CA THR A 111 11.59 -5.29 2.23
C THR A 111 12.61 -4.32 2.83
N THR A 112 13.85 -4.29 2.33
CA THR A 112 14.85 -3.30 2.78
C THR A 112 14.41 -1.87 2.47
N ASP A 113 13.93 -1.60 1.25
CA ASP A 113 13.49 -0.26 0.85
C ASP A 113 12.25 0.19 1.67
N VAL A 114 11.34 -0.73 2.01
CA VAL A 114 10.22 -0.47 2.93
C VAL A 114 10.68 -0.20 4.35
N LEU A 115 11.65 -0.96 4.88
CA LEU A 115 12.17 -0.72 6.23
C LEU A 115 12.79 0.68 6.34
N LEU A 116 13.53 1.11 5.31
CA LEU A 116 14.04 2.48 5.25
C LEU A 116 12.92 3.51 5.20
N PHE A 117 11.86 3.25 4.43
CA PHE A 117 10.67 4.10 4.41
C PHE A 117 10.00 4.21 5.79
N ILE A 118 9.83 3.10 6.51
CA ILE A 118 9.29 3.08 7.87
C ILE A 118 10.16 3.93 8.81
N CYS A 119 11.48 3.74 8.79
CA CYS A 119 12.41 4.52 9.60
C CYS A 119 12.30 6.03 9.31
N GLN A 120 12.14 6.41 8.04
CA GLN A 120 11.93 7.81 7.65
C GLN A 120 10.61 8.38 8.18
N GLN A 121 9.54 7.58 8.25
CA GLN A 121 8.27 8.03 8.82
C GLN A 121 8.31 8.10 10.34
N TRP A 122 9.18 7.31 10.98
CA TRP A 122 9.35 7.29 12.43
C TRP A 122 10.03 8.54 13.01
N GLU A 123 10.62 9.39 12.17
CA GLU A 123 11.24 10.63 12.62
C GLU A 123 10.17 11.58 13.18
N LYS A 124 10.36 12.00 14.44
CA LYS A 124 9.34 12.53 15.39
C LYS A 124 8.48 13.73 14.93
N ASP A 125 8.79 14.35 13.79
CA ASP A 125 8.09 15.54 13.30
C ASP A 125 7.31 15.31 12.00
N ARG A 126 7.31 14.09 11.45
CA ARG A 126 6.53 13.78 10.24
C ARG A 126 5.12 13.32 10.60
N LYS A 127 4.12 14.07 10.13
CA LYS A 127 2.69 13.71 10.20
C LYS A 127 2.09 13.44 8.83
N ASP A 128 2.95 13.11 7.88
CA ASP A 128 2.57 12.91 6.50
C ASP A 128 1.85 11.57 6.32
N ASN A 129 0.78 11.59 5.55
CA ASN A 129 0.18 10.38 5.01
C ASN A 129 0.82 10.11 3.66
N ILE A 130 1.43 8.95 3.46
CA ILE A 130 2.27 8.71 2.27
C ILE A 130 1.91 7.37 1.64
N THR A 131 1.74 7.38 0.32
CA THR A 131 1.83 6.14 -0.48
C THR A 131 3.26 5.97 -0.98
N PHE A 132 3.83 4.82 -0.69
CA PHE A 132 5.10 4.34 -1.20
C PHE A 132 4.84 3.30 -2.29
N THR A 133 5.45 3.49 -3.45
CA THR A 133 5.47 2.49 -4.54
C THR A 133 6.91 2.15 -4.87
N TRP A 134 7.30 0.91 -4.64
CA TRP A 134 8.53 0.32 -5.13
C TRP A 134 8.29 -0.36 -6.46
N LEU A 135 9.15 -0.11 -7.44
CA LEU A 135 9.08 -0.67 -8.78
C LEU A 135 10.11 -1.79 -8.89
N GLY A 136 9.67 -2.97 -9.30
CA GLY A 136 10.58 -4.10 -9.53
C GLY A 136 11.27 -4.04 -10.89
N ASN A 137 11.55 -5.21 -11.47
CA ASN A 137 12.14 -5.32 -12.80
C ASN A 137 11.08 -5.07 -13.90
N LEU A 138 10.82 -3.80 -14.23
CA LEU A 138 9.85 -3.39 -15.25
C LEU A 138 10.30 -3.80 -16.65
N THR A 139 11.61 -3.83 -16.91
CA THR A 139 12.19 -4.38 -18.14
C THR A 139 11.76 -5.83 -18.36
N GLU A 140 11.84 -6.67 -17.32
CA GLU A 140 11.38 -8.06 -17.38
C GLU A 140 9.86 -8.15 -17.58
N GLN A 141 9.07 -7.29 -16.92
CA GLN A 141 7.62 -7.27 -17.13
C GLN A 141 7.27 -7.01 -18.60
N ARG A 142 7.93 -6.02 -19.23
CA ARG A 142 7.74 -5.69 -20.65
C ARG A 142 8.17 -6.83 -21.57
N LYS A 143 9.33 -7.43 -21.31
CA LYS A 143 9.84 -8.59 -22.06
C LYS A 143 8.84 -9.75 -22.05
N ASN A 144 8.16 -9.94 -20.92
CA ASN A 144 7.12 -10.96 -20.75
C ASN A 144 5.71 -10.50 -21.20
N LYS A 145 5.61 -9.43 -22.00
CA LYS A 145 4.35 -8.88 -22.55
C LYS A 145 3.32 -8.49 -21.47
N ARG A 146 3.77 -8.14 -20.26
CA ARG A 146 2.89 -7.64 -19.21
C ARG A 146 2.75 -6.14 -19.36
N TYR A 147 1.51 -5.69 -19.48
CA TYR A 147 1.21 -4.27 -19.68
C TYR A 147 1.31 -3.49 -18.37
N LEU A 148 2.12 -2.44 -18.39
CA LEU A 148 2.18 -1.46 -17.30
C LEU A 148 1.07 -0.42 -17.46
N GLU A 149 0.60 0.17 -16.36
CA GLU A 149 -0.22 1.38 -16.43
C GLU A 149 0.58 2.53 -17.09
N PRO A 150 -0.06 3.39 -17.92
CA PRO A 150 0.64 4.41 -18.72
C PRO A 150 1.56 5.32 -17.91
N ARG A 151 1.21 5.59 -16.65
CA ARG A 151 2.01 6.42 -15.74
C ARG A 151 3.40 5.87 -15.44
N TRP A 152 3.60 4.56 -15.63
CA TRP A 152 4.87 3.87 -15.40
C TRP A 152 5.63 3.59 -16.70
N ALA A 153 5.14 4.11 -17.84
CA ALA A 153 5.74 3.85 -19.14
C ALA A 153 7.20 4.32 -19.25
N GLY A 154 7.59 5.37 -18.53
CA GLY A 154 8.96 5.89 -18.48
C GLY A 154 9.70 5.60 -17.17
N ALA A 155 9.17 4.74 -16.30
CA ALA A 155 9.78 4.48 -15.00
C ALA A 155 10.97 3.52 -15.11
N THR A 156 11.95 3.71 -14.22
CA THR A 156 13.17 2.90 -14.13
C THR A 156 12.97 1.71 -13.17
N ASP A 157 13.65 0.61 -13.49
CA ASP A 157 13.66 -0.60 -12.65
C ASP A 157 14.20 -0.30 -11.26
N PHE A 158 13.70 -1.04 -10.26
CA PHE A 158 14.21 -1.02 -8.88
C PHE A 158 14.22 0.39 -8.23
N SER A 159 13.25 1.23 -8.58
CA SER A 159 13.13 2.61 -8.08
C SER A 159 11.87 2.82 -7.25
N THR A 160 11.84 3.88 -6.43
CA THR A 160 10.71 4.17 -5.54
C THR A 160 9.99 5.46 -5.93
N ARG A 161 8.69 5.55 -5.63
CA ARG A 161 7.91 6.80 -5.68
C ARG A 161 7.18 7.01 -4.37
N TYR A 162 7.07 8.27 -3.98
CA TYR A 162 6.34 8.73 -2.81
C TYR A 162 5.24 9.68 -3.28
N ASN A 163 4.04 9.54 -2.75
CA ASN A 163 2.98 10.54 -2.93
C ASN A 163 2.41 10.91 -1.56
N TYR A 164 2.45 12.20 -1.25
CA TYR A 164 1.86 12.77 -0.05
C TYR A 164 0.35 12.89 -0.25
N LEU A 165 -0.42 12.24 0.63
CA LEU A 165 -1.86 12.26 0.65
C LEU A 165 -2.32 13.46 1.46
N LYS A 166 -3.09 14.33 0.80
CA LYS A 166 -3.70 15.51 1.44
C LYS A 166 -5.07 15.16 1.97
N THR A 167 -5.45 15.81 3.06
CA THR A 167 -6.80 15.69 3.60
C THR A 167 -7.80 16.44 2.74
N TYR A 168 -9.08 16.06 2.79
CA TYR A 168 -10.15 16.79 2.09
C TYR A 168 -10.22 18.27 2.52
N LYS A 169 -9.85 18.61 3.77
CA LYS A 169 -9.81 19.99 4.27
C LYS A 169 -8.73 20.83 3.56
N GLU A 170 -7.52 20.28 3.42
CA GLU A 170 -6.40 20.97 2.76
C GLU A 170 -6.59 21.15 1.24
N SER A 171 -7.41 20.29 0.61
CA SER A 171 -7.74 20.44 -0.82
C SER A 171 -8.79 21.52 -1.09
N ALA A 172 -9.62 21.86 -0.10
CA ALA A 172 -10.62 22.92 -0.23
C ALA A 172 -9.97 24.31 -0.05
N GLU A 173 -9.07 24.46 0.93
CA GLU A 173 -8.39 25.75 1.22
C GLU A 173 -7.43 26.23 0.11
N LYS A 174 -6.98 25.34 -0.79
CA LYS A 174 -6.09 25.70 -1.92
C LYS A 174 -6.83 26.14 -3.19
N ASN A 175 -8.16 26.01 -3.24
CA ASN A 175 -8.96 26.41 -4.40
C ASN A 175 -9.66 27.78 -4.22
N ASP A 176 -9.43 28.45 -3.08
CA ASP A 176 -9.98 29.78 -2.76
C ASP A 176 -8.94 30.91 -2.92
N ILE A 177 -7.94 30.76 -3.80
CA ILE A 177 -6.96 31.81 -4.16
C ILE A 177 -6.95 32.02 -5.68
#